data_AF-A0A3B9YVJ9-F1
#
_entry.id   AF-A0A3B9YVJ9-F1
#
_cell.length_a   1.000
_cell.length_b   1.000
_cell.length_c   1.000
_cell.angle_alpha   90.00
_cell.angle_beta   90.00
_cell.angle_gamma   90.00
#
_symmetry.space_group_name_H-M   'P 1'
#
loop_
_entity.id
_entity.type
_entity.pdbx_description
1 polymer ?
#
loop_
_entity_poly.entity_id
_entity_poly.type
_entity_poly.pdbx_seq_one_letter_code
_entity_poly.pdbx_strand_id
1 'polypeptide(L)' 'EKQVVERRTQRLRDAGISFHQNVDIGQTMPFSDLRKRHTAVLIATGVYKPRELAAPGSGLAGIVPA' A
#
# COMPACT_ATOMS: atom_id res chain seq x y z
N GLU A 1 16.13 -5.41 -11.17
CA GLU A 1 15.45 -4.93 -9.94
C GLU A 1 14.25 -5.78 -9.53
N LYS A 2 13.26 -6.01 -10.41
CA LYS A 2 12.03 -6.79 -10.11
C LYS A 2 12.27 -8.19 -9.51
N GLN A 3 13.26 -8.93 -10.01
CA GLN A 3 13.61 -10.26 -9.47
C GLN A 3 13.98 -10.25 -7.98
N VAL A 4 14.57 -9.15 -7.47
CA VAL A 4 14.93 -9.05 -6.04
C VAL A 4 13.68 -8.94 -5.19
N VAL A 5 12.67 -8.19 -5.64
CA VAL A 5 11.38 -8.03 -4.97
C VAL A 5 10.64 -9.37 -4.96
N GLU A 6 10.52 -10.03 -6.10
CA GLU A 6 9.85 -11.33 -6.23
C GLU A 6 10.48 -12.38 -5.31
N ARG A 7 11.81 -12.46 -5.29
CA ARG A 7 12.53 -13.37 -4.40
C ARG A 7 12.25 -13.11 -2.92
N ARG A 8 12.15 -11.85 -2.50
CA ARG A 8 11.84 -11.50 -1.11
C ARG A 8 10.39 -11.87 -0.76
N THR A 9 9.43 -11.55 -1.62
CA THR A 9 8.03 -11.90 -1.41
C THR A 9 7.83 -13.42 -1.39
N GLN A 10 8.57 -14.17 -2.22
CA GLN A 10 8.51 -15.62 -2.21
C GLN A 10 8.99 -16.20 -0.88
N ARG A 11 10.12 -15.73 -0.36
CA ARG A 11 10.61 -16.17 0.97
C ARG A 11 9.60 -15.93 2.09
N LEU A 12 8.86 -14.82 2.04
CA LEU A 12 7.80 -14.54 3.02
C LEU A 12 6.63 -15.54 2.89
N ARG A 13 6.23 -15.88 1.66
CA ARG A 13 5.23 -16.93 1.41
C ARG A 13 5.70 -18.29 1.90
N ASP A 14 6.94 -18.66 1.61
CA ASP A 14 7.55 -19.93 2.04
C ASP A 14 7.65 -20.02 3.57
N ALA A 15 7.77 -18.88 4.26
CA ALA A 15 7.72 -18.78 5.72
C ALA A 15 6.29 -18.86 6.31
N GLY A 16 5.26 -19.08 5.48
CA GLY A 16 3.87 -19.23 5.91
C GLY A 16 3.03 -17.96 5.90
N ILE A 17 3.54 -16.83 5.39
CA ILE A 17 2.77 -15.57 5.32
C ILE A 17 1.81 -15.63 4.13
N SER A 18 0.53 -15.42 4.41
CA SER A 18 -0.52 -15.32 3.39
C SER A 18 -0.66 -13.88 2.88
N PHE A 19 -0.61 -13.71 1.56
CA PHE A 19 -0.82 -12.42 0.90
C PHE A 19 -2.21 -12.37 0.25
N HIS A 20 -3.07 -11.51 0.77
CA HIS A 20 -4.37 -11.19 0.15
C HIS A 20 -4.20 -9.93 -0.71
N GLN A 21 -4.05 -10.12 -2.01
CA GLN A 21 -3.86 -9.02 -2.97
C GLN A 21 -5.21 -8.49 -3.46
N ASN A 22 -5.21 -7.30 -4.09
CA ASN A 22 -6.42 -6.63 -4.59
C ASN A 22 -7.47 -6.34 -3.51
N VAL A 23 -7.00 -6.06 -2.29
CA VAL A 23 -7.86 -5.68 -1.16
C VAL A 23 -7.46 -4.28 -0.69
N ASP A 24 -8.42 -3.36 -0.67
CA ASP A 24 -8.28 -2.02 -0.11
C ASP A 24 -9.13 -1.89 1.16
N ILE A 25 -8.46 -1.67 2.29
CA ILE A 25 -9.09 -1.63 3.60
C ILE A 25 -9.78 -0.28 3.79
N GLY A 26 -11.10 -0.34 3.98
CA GLY A 26 -11.99 0.82 4.02
C GLY A 26 -12.83 0.97 2.73
N GLN A 27 -12.44 0.31 1.64
CA GLN A 27 -13.22 0.29 0.40
C GLN A 27 -13.79 -1.09 0.09
N THR A 28 -12.94 -2.08 -0.18
CA THR A 28 -13.38 -3.44 -0.52
C THR A 28 -13.60 -4.32 0.70
N MET A 29 -13.07 -3.92 1.86
CA MET A 29 -13.26 -4.61 3.13
C MET A 29 -13.21 -3.62 4.29
N PRO A 30 -14.15 -3.66 5.24
CA PRO A 30 -14.12 -2.74 6.39
C PRO A 30 -13.04 -3.15 7.40
N PHE A 31 -12.40 -2.16 8.02
CA PHE A 31 -11.35 -2.38 9.02
C PHE A 31 -11.83 -3.17 10.25
N SER A 32 -13.11 -3.06 10.60
CA SER A 32 -13.74 -3.83 11.68
C SER A 32 -13.57 -5.34 11.52
N ASP A 33 -13.57 -5.83 10.28
CA ASP A 33 -13.49 -7.26 10.01
C ASP A 33 -12.08 -7.80 10.24
N LEU A 34 -11.05 -6.97 10.12
CA LEU A 34 -9.69 -7.34 10.51
C LEU A 34 -9.59 -7.48 12.03
N ARG A 35 -10.16 -6.53 12.78
CA ARG A 35 -10.16 -6.54 14.26
C ARG A 35 -10.95 -7.70 14.86
N LYS A 36 -11.99 -8.18 14.17
CA LYS A 36 -12.75 -9.37 14.60
C LYS A 36 -11.99 -10.68 14.36
N ARG A 37 -11.22 -10.75 13.27
CA ARG A 37 -10.52 -11.97 12.83
C ARG A 37 -9.14 -12.17 13.47
N HIS A 38 -8.50 -11.11 13.94
CA HIS A 38 -7.12 -11.17 14.43
C HIS A 38 -7.01 -10.54 15.81
N THR A 39 -6.15 -11.14 16.65
CA THR A 39 -5.86 -10.64 18.01
C THR A 39 -5.07 -9.34 17.99
N ALA A 40 -4.30 -9.08 16.94
CA ALA A 40 -3.51 -7.88 16.75
C ALA A 40 -3.51 -7.46 15.27
N VAL A 41 -3.34 -6.15 15.02
CA VAL A 41 -3.29 -5.58 13.67
C VAL A 41 -2.15 -4.56 13.59
N LEU A 42 -1.29 -4.71 12.57
CA LEU A 42 -0.24 -3.74 12.24
C LEU A 42 -0.67 -2.95 11.00
N ILE A 43 -0.61 -1.61 11.07
CA ILE A 43 -0.89 -0.73 9.93
C ILE A 43 0.43 -0.38 9.23
N ALA A 44 0.55 -0.82 7.98
CA ALA A 44 1.75 -0.62 7.15
C ALA A 44 1.39 -0.14 5.72
N THR A 45 0.34 0.67 5.58
CA THR A 45 -0.19 1.13 4.28
C THR A 45 0.65 2.20 3.60
N GLY A 46 1.63 2.78 4.29
CA GLY A 46 2.36 3.95 3.79
C GLY A 46 1.45 5.16 3.57
N VAL A 47 1.87 6.06 2.67
CA VAL A 47 1.12 7.25 2.27
C VAL A 47 1.00 7.28 0.75
N TYR A 48 -0.23 7.33 0.24
CA TYR A 48 -0.52 7.44 -1.19
C TYR A 48 -0.70 8.88 -1.67
N LYS A 49 -0.98 9.83 -0.77
CA LYS A 49 -1.18 11.24 -1.12
C LYS A 49 0.17 11.95 -1.26
N PRO A 50 0.60 12.34 -2.47
CA PRO A 50 1.79 13.17 -2.62
C PRO A 50 1.53 14.55 -2.03
N ARG A 51 2.60 15.28 -1.69
CA ARG A 51 2.50 16.67 -1.26
C ARG A 51 2.42 17.56 -2.48
N GLU A 52 1.39 18.41 -2.55
CA GLU A 52 1.25 19.38 -3.62
C GLU A 52 2.06 20.66 -3.33
N LEU A 53 2.64 21.23 -4.38
CA LEU A 53 3.30 22.53 -4.32
C LEU A 53 2.29 23.64 -4.66
N ALA A 54 1.96 24.47 -3.68
CA ALA A 54 1.13 25.65 -3.87
C ALA A 54 1.99 26.84 -4.31
N ALA A 55 2.31 26.92 -5.60
CA ALA A 55 3.07 28.02 -6.20
C ALA A 55 2.52 28.39 -7.59
N PRO A 56 2.69 29.65 -8.05
CA PRO A 56 2.31 30.03 -9.41
C PRO A 56 2.94 29.08 -10.44
N GLY A 57 2.11 28.56 -11.34
CA GLY A 57 2.54 27.64 -12.39
C GLY A 57 2.52 26.16 -12.01
N SER A 58 2.15 25.76 -10.79
CA SER A 58 2.14 24.33 -10.37
C SER A 58 1.14 23.43 -11.10
N GLY A 59 0.20 24.00 -11.88
CA GLY A 59 -0.77 23.27 -12.70
C GLY A 59 -0.51 23.32 -14.20
N LEU A 60 0.66 23.78 -14.64
CA LEU A 60 1.00 23.85 -16.07
C LEU A 60 1.17 22.45 -16.69
N ALA A 61 0.90 22.35 -17.99
CA ALA A 61 1.08 21.11 -18.74
C ALA A 61 2.53 20.61 -18.64
N GLY A 62 2.71 19.33 -18.32
CA GLY A 62 4.02 18.70 -18.12
C GLY A 62 4.46 18.58 -16.66
N ILE A 63 3.73 19.18 -15.71
CA ILE A 63 3.95 18.94 -14.28
C ILE A 63 3.23 17.66 -13.87
N VAL A 64 3.99 16.67 -13.41
CA VAL A 64 3.48 15.38 -12.93
C VAL A 64 3.81 15.20 -11.44
N PRO A 65 2.96 14.50 -10.68
CA PRO A 65 3.31 14.08 -9.32
C PRO A 65 4.64 13.32 -9.32
N ALA A 66 5.46 13.59 -8.29
CA ALA A 66 6.66 12.81 -8.00
C ALA A 66 6.30 11.41 -7.46
#